data_AF-A0A968B237-F1
#
_entry.id   AF-A0A968B237-F1
#
_cell.length_a   1.000
_cell.length_b   1.000
_cell.length_c   1.000
_cell.angle_alpha   90.00
_cell.angle_beta   90.00
_cell.angle_gamma   90.00
#
_symmetry.space_group_name_H-M   'P 1'
#
loop_
_entity.id
_entity.type
_entity.pdbx_description
1 polymer ?
#
loop_
_entity_poly.entity_id
_entity_poly.type
_entity_poly.pdbx_seq_one_letter_code
_entity_poly.pdbx_strand_id
1 'polypeptide(L)'
;MYKTIQFRILAIVLAFVLSGTYFFCVRLYVHTHNHIETEVEQLAEVFTDIYHEEIELFSRNLSITMEALVRNSELVRLFAKRDREALHDLTRDFYNHTLKPQYGIKQFQFHLPPALSFLRIHKPTKFGDDLSKYRKTVFEANRALTPITGV
;
A
#
# COMPACT_ATOMS: atom_id res chain seq x y z
N MET A 1 -45.30 -54.85 32.61
CA MET A 1 -43.85 -54.80 32.95
C MET A 1 -42.96 -54.71 31.71
N TYR A 2 -43.15 -55.55 30.68
CA TYR A 2 -42.30 -55.59 29.46
C TYR A 2 -42.28 -54.29 28.63
N LYS A 3 -43.45 -53.64 28.40
CA LYS A 3 -43.55 -52.39 27.62
C LYS A 3 -42.75 -51.21 28.23
N THR A 4 -42.66 -51.15 29.56
CA THR A 4 -41.94 -50.08 30.27
C THR A 4 -40.41 -50.23 30.12
N ILE A 5 -39.92 -51.47 30.05
CA ILE A 5 -38.48 -51.75 29.87
C ILE A 5 -38.05 -51.40 28.44
N GLN A 6 -38.86 -51.79 27.44
CA GLN A 6 -38.59 -51.46 26.02
C GLN A 6 -38.55 -49.94 25.77
N PHE A 7 -39.46 -49.18 26.39
CA PHE A 7 -39.47 -47.72 26.29
C PHE A 7 -38.20 -47.08 26.87
N ARG A 8 -37.71 -47.57 28.02
CA ARG A 8 -36.47 -47.07 28.63
C ARG A 8 -35.24 -47.35 27.78
N ILE A 9 -35.15 -48.56 27.20
CA ILE A 9 -34.05 -48.92 26.29
C ILE A 9 -34.08 -48.02 25.05
N LEU A 10 -35.26 -47.82 24.45
CA LEU A 10 -35.42 -46.94 23.29
C LEU A 10 -35.01 -45.50 23.61
N ALA A 11 -35.40 -44.98 24.77
CA ALA A 11 -35.02 -43.64 25.20
C ALA A 11 -33.50 -43.48 25.38
N ILE A 12 -32.83 -44.49 25.95
CA ILE A 12 -31.36 -44.48 26.11
C ILE A 12 -30.66 -44.52 24.75
N VAL A 13 -31.11 -45.39 23.84
CA VAL A 13 -30.56 -45.47 22.48
C VAL A 13 -30.75 -44.14 21.74
N LEU A 14 -31.94 -43.54 21.83
CA LEU A 14 -32.23 -42.24 21.23
C LEU A 14 -31.33 -41.14 21.81
N ALA A 15 -31.17 -41.08 23.12
CA ALA A 15 -30.29 -40.11 23.77
C ALA A 15 -28.83 -40.28 23.33
N PHE A 16 -28.35 -41.52 23.17
CA PHE A 16 -27.00 -41.80 22.69
C PHE A 16 -26.81 -41.35 21.23
N VAL A 17 -27.78 -41.65 20.36
CA VAL A 17 -27.76 -41.20 18.95
C VAL A 17 -27.76 -39.67 18.88
N LEU A 18 -28.65 -39.01 19.62
CA LEU A 18 -28.72 -37.54 19.65
C LEU A 18 -27.41 -36.91 20.17
N SER A 19 -26.81 -37.48 21.22
CA SER A 19 -25.52 -37.01 21.74
C SER A 19 -24.39 -37.21 20.73
N GLY A 20 -24.37 -38.34 20.02
CA GLY A 20 -23.38 -38.62 18.97
C GLY A 20 -23.52 -37.68 17.78
N THR A 21 -24.75 -37.45 17.31
CA THR A 21 -25.04 -36.48 16.25
C THR A 21 -24.67 -35.07 16.67
N TYR A 22 -25.03 -34.66 17.88
CA TYR A 22 -24.67 -33.35 18.42
C TYR A 22 -23.15 -33.16 18.48
N PHE A 23 -22.43 -34.15 19.03
CA PHE A 23 -20.97 -34.12 19.07
C PHE A 23 -20.36 -34.04 17.67
N PHE A 24 -20.87 -34.83 16.72
CA PHE A 24 -20.42 -34.79 15.32
C PHE A 24 -20.66 -33.42 14.68
N CYS A 25 -21.84 -32.82 14.87
CA CYS A 25 -22.16 -31.49 14.36
C CYS A 25 -21.24 -30.41 14.95
N VAL A 26 -20.95 -30.45 16.25
CA VAL A 26 -20.01 -29.51 16.89
C VAL A 26 -18.60 -29.69 16.32
N ARG A 27 -18.14 -30.93 16.14
CA ARG A 27 -16.83 -31.20 15.54
C ARG A 27 -16.73 -30.73 14.11
N LEU A 28 -17.78 -30.96 13.31
CA LEU A 28 -17.86 -30.50 11.94
C LEU A 28 -17.85 -28.96 11.89
N TYR A 29 -18.63 -28.30 12.75
CA TYR A 29 -18.66 -26.84 12.86
C TYR A 29 -17.28 -26.27 13.20
N VAL A 30 -16.63 -26.77 14.25
CA VAL A 30 -15.30 -26.28 14.66
C VAL A 30 -14.26 -26.53 13.58
N HIS A 31 -14.28 -27.70 12.94
CA HIS A 31 -13.34 -28.03 11.88
C HIS A 31 -13.49 -27.09 10.67
N THR A 32 -14.73 -26.91 10.20
CA THR A 32 -15.02 -26.01 9.07
C THR A 32 -14.71 -24.56 9.42
N HIS A 33 -15.04 -24.12 10.64
CA HIS A 33 -14.76 -22.75 11.08
C HIS A 33 -13.25 -22.48 11.09
N ASN A 34 -12.45 -23.35 11.71
CA ASN A 34 -11.00 -23.19 11.75
C ASN A 34 -10.38 -23.23 10.34
N HIS A 35 -10.89 -24.09 9.44
CA HIS A 35 -10.39 -24.18 8.07
C HIS A 35 -10.65 -22.89 7.29
N ILE A 36 -11.86 -22.31 7.43
CA ILE A 36 -12.21 -21.03 6.82
C ILE A 36 -11.35 -19.90 7.39
N GLU A 37 -11.15 -19.85 8.71
CA GLU A 37 -10.28 -18.83 9.32
C GLU A 37 -8.85 -18.91 8.77
N THR A 38 -8.28 -20.11 8.69
CA THR A 38 -6.94 -20.30 8.13
C THR A 38 -6.86 -19.89 6.66
N GLU A 39 -7.86 -20.23 5.83
CA GLU A 39 -7.88 -19.81 4.43
C GLU A 39 -7.98 -18.28 4.29
N VAL A 40 -8.79 -17.62 5.12
CA VAL A 40 -8.92 -16.16 5.13
C VAL A 40 -7.62 -15.49 5.56
N GLU A 41 -6.94 -16.03 6.58
CA GLU A 41 -5.63 -15.53 7.04
C GLU A 41 -4.57 -15.68 5.96
N GLN A 42 -4.48 -16.84 5.32
CA GLN A 42 -3.53 -17.09 4.23
C GLN A 42 -3.79 -16.17 3.03
N LEU A 43 -5.06 -15.97 2.67
CA LEU A 43 -5.42 -15.03 1.61
C LEU A 43 -5.01 -13.60 1.96
N ALA A 44 -5.20 -13.19 3.22
CA ALA A 44 -4.79 -11.88 3.70
C ALA A 44 -3.27 -11.71 3.71
N GLU A 45 -2.52 -12.76 4.05
CA GLU A 45 -1.05 -12.78 4.00
C GLU A 45 -0.54 -12.63 2.56
N VAL A 46 -1.05 -13.45 1.63
CA VAL A 46 -0.71 -13.35 0.21
C VAL A 46 -1.04 -11.97 -0.37
N PHE A 47 -2.19 -11.41 -0.02
CA PHE A 47 -2.55 -10.05 -0.44
C PHE A 47 -1.56 -9.01 0.12
N THR A 48 -1.18 -9.15 1.38
CA THR A 48 -0.23 -8.25 2.04
C THR A 48 1.15 -8.32 1.38
N ASP A 49 1.61 -9.51 1.04
CA ASP A 49 2.88 -9.72 0.34
C ASP A 49 2.88 -9.09 -1.05
N ILE A 50 1.83 -9.34 -1.84
CA ILE A 50 1.67 -8.74 -3.17
C ILE A 50 1.64 -7.21 -3.07
N TYR A 51 0.93 -6.68 -2.08
CA TYR A 51 0.84 -5.23 -1.87
C TYR A 51 2.21 -4.63 -1.52
N HIS A 52 2.98 -5.27 -0.64
CA HIS A 52 4.32 -4.81 -0.31
C HIS A 52 5.28 -4.91 -1.50
N GLU A 53 5.21 -6.00 -2.26
CA GLU A 53 6.00 -6.16 -3.48
C GLU A 53 5.68 -5.07 -4.51
N GLU A 54 4.39 -4.76 -4.71
CA GLU A 54 3.95 -3.70 -5.62
C GLU A 54 4.47 -2.32 -5.19
N ILE A 55 4.44 -1.98 -3.89
CA ILE A 55 4.98 -0.72 -3.40
C ILE A 55 6.51 -0.67 -3.57
N GLU A 56 7.23 -1.75 -3.28
CA GLU A 56 8.68 -1.82 -3.47
C GLU A 56 9.07 -1.67 -4.94
N LEU A 57 8.34 -2.31 -5.84
CA LEU A 57 8.52 -2.16 -7.29
C LEU A 57 8.27 -0.71 -7.73
N PHE A 58 7.17 -0.11 -7.27
CA PHE A 58 6.85 1.27 -7.58
C PHE A 58 7.93 2.24 -7.06
N SER A 59 8.38 2.05 -5.82
CA SER A 59 9.44 2.84 -5.17
C SER A 59 10.78 2.74 -5.90
N ARG A 60 11.14 1.53 -6.35
CA ARG A 60 12.35 1.28 -7.15
C ARG A 60 12.27 2.00 -8.50
N ASN A 61 11.15 1.89 -9.20
CA ASN A 61 10.95 2.55 -10.49
C ASN A 61 11.01 4.08 -10.36
N LEU A 62 10.44 4.65 -9.29
CA LEU A 62 10.58 6.08 -8.98
C LEU A 62 12.04 6.48 -8.72
N SER A 63 12.79 5.67 -7.98
CA SER A 63 14.20 5.93 -7.68
C SER A 63 15.03 5.97 -8.96
N ILE A 64 14.86 4.98 -9.86
CA ILE A 64 15.52 4.94 -11.17
C ILE A 64 15.13 6.17 -12.02
N THR A 65 13.85 6.53 -12.04
CA THR A 65 13.37 7.70 -12.78
C THR A 65 14.01 8.99 -12.25
N MET A 66 14.14 9.11 -10.92
CA MET A 66 14.77 10.26 -10.29
C MET A 66 16.26 10.32 -10.61
N GLU A 67 16.96 9.19 -10.55
CA GLU A 67 18.37 9.10 -10.95
C GLU A 67 18.59 9.53 -12.40
N ALA A 68 17.71 9.12 -13.31
CA ALA A 68 17.76 9.56 -14.70
C ALA A 68 17.51 11.07 -14.85
N LEU A 69 16.55 11.62 -14.11
CA LEU A 69 16.23 13.06 -14.14
C LEU A 69 17.40 13.91 -13.63
N VAL A 70 18.04 13.56 -12.52
CA VAL A 70 19.15 14.37 -11.97
C VAL A 70 20.42 14.32 -12.82
N ARG A 71 20.54 13.35 -13.74
CA ARG A 71 21.62 13.32 -14.74
C ARG A 71 21.43 14.36 -15.86
N ASN A 72 20.23 14.95 -15.99
CA ASN A 72 20.01 16.05 -16.91
C ASN A 72 20.63 17.34 -16.35
N SER A 73 21.78 17.74 -16.89
CA SER A 73 22.52 18.93 -16.44
C SER A 73 21.75 20.24 -16.64
N GLU A 74 20.91 20.33 -17.68
CA GLU A 74 20.03 21.47 -17.94
C GLU A 74 19.01 21.62 -16.80
N LEU A 75 18.35 20.52 -16.41
CA LEU A 75 17.41 20.48 -15.29
C LEU A 75 18.07 20.94 -13.98
N VAL A 76 19.24 20.38 -13.66
CA VAL A 76 19.99 20.75 -12.44
C VAL A 76 20.40 22.23 -12.48
N ARG A 77 20.86 22.72 -13.64
CA ARG A 77 21.25 24.13 -13.84
C ARG A 77 20.08 25.07 -13.64
N LEU A 78 18.92 24.79 -14.24
CA LEU A 78 17.73 25.63 -14.10
C LEU A 78 17.22 25.64 -12.65
N PHE A 79 17.29 24.48 -11.96
CA PHE A 79 16.95 24.40 -10.55
C PHE A 79 17.91 25.18 -9.65
N ALA A 80 19.22 25.11 -9.91
CA ALA A 80 20.23 25.90 -9.21
C ALA A 80 20.01 27.43 -9.40
N LYS A 81 19.59 27.85 -10.61
CA LYS A 81 19.23 29.25 -10.90
C LYS A 81 17.87 29.68 -10.34
N ARG A 82 17.09 28.74 -9.79
CA ARG A 82 15.70 28.95 -9.37
C ARG A 82 14.83 29.51 -10.49
N ASP A 83 15.08 29.09 -11.73
CA ASP A 83 14.30 29.47 -12.89
C ASP A 83 13.06 28.59 -12.99
N ARG A 84 11.99 29.03 -12.31
CA ARG A 84 10.77 28.23 -12.15
C ARG A 84 10.04 27.99 -13.48
N GLU A 85 10.01 29.00 -14.34
CA GLU A 85 9.31 28.95 -15.63
C GLU A 85 10.04 28.00 -16.58
N ALA A 86 11.36 28.16 -16.73
CA ALA A 86 12.15 27.28 -17.57
C ALA A 86 12.12 25.81 -17.07
N LEU A 87 12.12 25.56 -15.76
CA LEU A 87 11.96 24.21 -15.23
C LEU A 87 10.60 23.60 -15.54
N HIS A 88 9.55 24.40 -15.42
CA HIS A 88 8.21 23.96 -15.75
C HIS A 88 8.13 23.56 -17.22
N ASP A 89 8.66 24.40 -18.11
CA ASP A 89 8.61 24.15 -19.55
C ASP A 89 9.46 22.96 -19.97
N LEU A 90 10.63 22.77 -19.34
CA LEU A 90 11.49 21.62 -19.58
C LEU A 90 10.83 20.29 -19.15
N THR A 91 9.96 20.30 -18.14
CA THR A 91 9.45 19.07 -17.50
C THR A 91 7.97 18.79 -17.73
N ARG A 92 7.17 19.79 -18.13
CA ARG A 92 5.72 19.66 -18.28
C ARG A 92 5.31 18.59 -19.28
N ASP A 93 5.97 18.52 -20.42
CA ASP A 93 5.58 17.58 -21.49
C ASP A 93 5.96 16.15 -21.09
N PHE A 94 7.13 15.96 -20.51
CA PHE A 94 7.52 14.66 -19.95
C PHE A 94 6.56 14.19 -18.85
N TYR A 95 6.11 15.10 -17.98
CA TYR A 95 5.10 14.76 -16.98
C TYR A 95 3.75 14.39 -17.60
N ASN A 96 3.23 15.22 -18.51
CA ASN A 96 1.89 15.09 -19.06
C ASN A 96 1.75 13.93 -20.05
N HIS A 97 2.81 13.58 -20.77
CA HIS A 97 2.78 12.56 -21.83
C HIS A 97 3.43 11.24 -21.43
N THR A 98 4.24 11.22 -20.37
CA THR A 98 4.98 10.02 -19.94
C THR A 98 4.73 9.69 -18.48
N LEU A 99 5.22 10.50 -17.54
CA LEU A 99 5.22 10.13 -16.12
C LEU A 99 3.81 9.88 -15.57
N LYS A 100 2.85 10.76 -15.89
CA LYS A 100 1.47 10.63 -15.41
C LYS A 100 0.68 9.54 -16.13
N PRO A 101 0.54 9.53 -17.48
CA PRO A 101 -0.33 8.57 -18.15
C PRO A 101 0.27 7.16 -18.25
N GLN A 102 1.59 7.01 -18.38
CA GLN A 102 2.22 5.71 -18.62
C GLN A 102 2.71 5.05 -17.32
N TYR A 103 3.23 5.84 -16.38
CA TYR A 103 3.84 5.34 -15.14
C TYR A 103 3.02 5.64 -13.88
N GLY A 104 1.83 6.26 -14.01
CA GLY A 104 0.94 6.54 -12.88
C GLY A 104 1.51 7.53 -11.86
N ILE A 105 2.56 8.30 -12.19
CA ILE A 105 3.20 9.23 -11.27
C ILE A 105 2.30 10.46 -11.09
N LYS A 106 1.57 10.48 -9.98
CA LYS A 106 0.58 11.52 -9.69
C LYS A 106 1.22 12.86 -9.35
N GLN A 107 2.42 12.87 -8.78
CA GLN A 107 3.06 14.08 -8.26
C GLN A 107 4.50 14.18 -8.71
N PHE A 108 4.84 15.30 -9.33
CA PHE A 108 6.20 15.71 -9.62
C PHE A 108 6.40 17.12 -9.06
N GLN A 109 7.37 17.28 -8.16
CA GLN A 109 7.57 18.50 -7.38
C GLN A 109 9.04 18.75 -7.04
N PHE A 110 9.45 20.01 -7.17
CA PHE A 110 10.74 20.55 -6.74
C PHE A 110 10.57 21.26 -5.40
N HIS A 111 11.54 21.09 -4.50
CA HIS A 111 11.49 21.63 -3.14
C HIS A 111 12.77 22.40 -2.81
N LEU A 112 12.63 23.54 -2.13
CA LEU A 112 13.77 24.21 -1.49
C LEU A 112 13.87 23.76 -0.02
N PRO A 113 15.07 23.80 0.60
CA PRO A 113 15.22 23.53 2.02
C PRO A 113 14.37 24.48 2.89
N PRO A 114 13.80 23.99 4.02
CA PRO A 114 13.85 22.60 4.48
C PRO A 114 12.81 21.69 3.79
N ALA A 115 11.69 22.23 3.30
CA ALA A 115 10.69 21.51 2.50
C ALA A 115 9.69 22.48 1.83
N LEU A 116 10.16 23.66 1.40
CA LEU A 116 9.33 24.66 0.75
C LEU A 116 8.96 24.21 -0.67
N SER A 117 7.68 24.28 -1.01
CA SER A 117 7.20 23.94 -2.35
C SER A 117 7.65 24.96 -3.39
N PHE A 118 8.68 24.65 -4.17
CA PHE A 118 9.18 25.57 -5.19
C PHE A 118 8.36 25.52 -6.48
N LEU A 119 8.15 24.31 -7.01
CA LEU A 119 7.40 24.08 -8.24
C LEU A 119 6.70 22.73 -8.20
N ARG A 120 5.40 22.70 -8.52
CA ARG A 120 4.61 21.48 -8.69
C ARG A 120 4.19 21.37 -10.15
N ILE A 121 4.75 20.42 -10.89
CA ILE A 121 4.39 20.26 -12.31
C ILE A 121 2.91 19.87 -12.45
N HIS A 122 2.42 19.06 -11.52
CA HIS A 122 1.03 18.63 -11.44
C HIS A 122 0.04 19.73 -10.96
N LYS A 123 0.54 20.84 -10.40
CA LYS A 123 -0.28 21.98 -9.95
C LYS A 123 0.56 23.27 -9.89
N PRO A 124 0.95 23.86 -11.04
CA PRO A 124 1.96 24.93 -11.09
C PRO A 124 1.57 26.19 -10.32
N THR A 125 0.27 26.45 -10.19
CA THR A 125 -0.28 27.59 -9.45
C THR A 125 -0.11 27.50 -7.93
N LYS A 126 0.25 26.32 -7.38
CA LYS A 126 0.47 26.13 -5.95
C LYS A 126 1.97 26.03 -5.62
N PHE A 127 2.50 27.04 -4.94
CA PHE A 127 3.91 27.18 -4.59
C PHE A 127 4.08 28.05 -3.34
N GLY A 128 5.28 28.00 -2.74
CA GLY A 128 5.67 28.81 -1.58
C GLY A 128 5.24 28.26 -0.22
N ASP A 129 4.37 27.25 -0.16
CA ASP A 129 3.95 26.64 1.10
C ASP A 129 5.03 25.75 1.71
N ASP A 130 5.15 25.82 3.04
CA ASP A 130 5.99 24.93 3.83
C ASP A 130 5.31 23.57 4.00
N LEU A 131 5.96 22.53 3.48
CA LEU A 131 5.47 21.16 3.54
C LEU A 131 6.18 20.32 4.62
N SER A 132 7.07 20.88 5.44
CA SER A 132 7.88 20.15 6.43
C SER A 132 7.06 19.32 7.43
N LYS A 133 5.81 19.71 7.71
CA LYS A 133 4.89 18.96 8.56
C LYS A 133 4.30 17.72 7.87
N TYR A 134 4.15 17.77 6.54
CA TYR A 134 3.47 16.73 5.75
C TYR A 134 4.43 15.86 4.93
N ARG A 135 5.57 16.40 4.52
CA ARG A 135 6.58 15.77 3.66
C ARG A 135 7.84 15.47 4.47
N LYS A 136 7.73 14.55 5.42
CA LYS A 136 8.85 14.15 6.29
C LYS A 136 10.04 13.63 5.49
N THR A 137 9.80 12.84 4.45
CA THR A 137 10.86 12.33 3.56
C THR A 137 11.64 13.44 2.85
N VAL A 138 10.97 14.51 2.41
CA VAL A 138 11.64 15.67 1.78
C VAL A 138 12.46 16.45 2.81
N PHE A 139 11.91 16.65 4.01
CA PHE A 139 12.63 17.29 5.10
C PHE A 139 13.90 16.51 5.47
N GLU A 140 13.78 15.19 5.60
CA GLU A 140 14.89 14.29 5.88
C GLU A 140 15.93 14.27 4.75
N ALA A 141 15.51 14.22 3.48
CA ALA A 141 16.42 14.29 2.33
C ALA A 141 17.20 15.61 2.30
N ASN A 142 16.55 16.75 2.55
CA ASN A 142 17.22 18.04 2.63
C ASN A 142 18.16 18.15 3.85
N ARG A 143 17.84 17.47 4.96
CA ARG A 143 18.69 17.46 6.16
C ARG A 143 19.91 16.56 6.01
N ALA A 144 19.72 15.35 5.49
CA ALA A 144 20.76 14.34 5.35
C ALA A 144 21.58 14.49 4.05
N LEU A 145 21.08 15.24 3.07
CA LEU A 145 21.66 15.39 1.74
C LEU A 145 21.85 14.04 1.01
N THR A 146 20.96 13.09 1.30
CA THR A 146 20.90 11.78 0.67
C THR A 146 19.53 11.53 0.04
N PRO A 147 19.43 10.68 -1.00
CA PRO A 147 18.15 10.23 -1.51
C PRO A 147 17.36 9.51 -0.40
N ILE A 148 16.09 9.88 -0.22
CA ILE A 148 15.18 9.22 0.73
C ILE A 148 13.95 8.74 -0.03
N THR A 149 13.65 7.46 0.12
CA THR A 149 12.42 6.83 -0.36
C THR A 149 11.48 6.63 0.82
N GLY A 150 10.19 6.95 0.63
CA GLY A 150 9.14 6.66 1.61
C GLY A 150 8.18 5.64 1.04
N VAL A 151 7.76 4.73 1.91
CA VAL A 151 6.72 3.72 1.69
C VAL A 151 5.45 4.16 2.39
#